data_AF-A0A1V6IEY7-F1
#
_entry.id   AF-A0A1V6IEY7-F1
#
_cell.length_a   1.000
_cell.length_b   1.000
_cell.length_c   1.000
_cell.angle_alpha   90.00
_cell.angle_beta   90.00
_cell.angle_gamma   90.00
#
_symmetry.space_group_name_H-M   'P 1'
#
loop_
_entity.id
_entity.type
_entity.pdbx_description
1 polymer ?
#
loop_
_entity_poly.entity_id
_entity_poly.type
_entity_poly.pdbx_seq_one_letter_code
_entity_poly.pdbx_strand_id
1 'polypeptide(L)'
;MGDAACQVKPLSGGGVYYGALAAEALANSIISGRYSSYPQLCKQLIDKEISRGLLLRKIYEKLSDDELRAVFDFIKSKKHILNKSGSFDEHYKTIVSLTKDPKTFFLLPIFFKAYLRTL
;
A
#
# COMPACT_ATOMS: atom_id res chain seq x y z
N MET A 1 8.42 15.86 10.32
CA MET A 1 7.66 15.51 9.10
C MET A 1 8.59 14.86 8.08
N GLY A 2 8.04 14.17 7.08
CA GLY A 2 8.80 13.44 6.08
C GLY A 2 9.55 12.26 6.69
N ASP A 3 10.71 11.93 6.11
CA ASP A 3 11.51 10.76 6.46
C ASP A 3 11.92 10.73 7.93
N ALA A 4 12.20 11.90 8.54
CA ALA A 4 12.51 12.03 9.97
C ALA A 4 11.36 11.56 10.89
N ALA A 5 10.12 11.54 10.38
CA ALA A 5 8.95 11.02 11.07
C ALA A 5 8.50 9.65 10.53
N CYS A 6 9.37 8.95 9.79
CA CYS A 6 9.09 7.68 9.12
C CYS A 6 7.90 7.73 8.15
N GLN A 7 7.63 8.90 7.55
CA GLN A 7 6.50 9.09 6.63
C GLN A 7 6.87 8.64 5.21
N VAL A 8 7.12 7.34 5.05
CA VAL A 8 7.51 6.70 3.78
C VAL A 8 6.54 5.57 3.42
N LYS A 9 6.25 5.41 2.12
CA LYS A 9 5.42 4.30 1.62
C LYS A 9 6.15 2.98 1.84
N PRO A 10 5.65 2.07 2.70
CA PRO A 10 6.45 0.92 3.15
C PRO A 10 6.89 -0.06 2.06
N LEU A 11 6.09 -0.18 1.00
CA LEU A 11 6.32 -1.12 -0.11
C LEU A 11 7.26 -0.60 -1.19
N SER A 12 7.35 0.72 -1.38
CA SER A 12 8.16 1.34 -2.46
C SER A 12 9.30 2.22 -1.95
N GLY A 13 9.33 2.52 -0.65
CA GLY A 13 10.29 3.46 -0.05
C GLY A 13 10.05 4.93 -0.41
N GLY A 14 8.99 5.27 -1.14
CA GLY A 14 8.72 6.64 -1.57
C GLY A 14 8.17 7.52 -0.45
N GLY A 15 8.88 8.60 -0.10
CA GLY A 15 8.49 9.54 0.96
C GLY A 15 7.93 10.89 0.50
N VAL A 16 8.19 11.30 -0.75
CA VAL A 16 7.89 12.67 -1.24
C VAL A 16 6.42 13.04 -1.07
N TYR A 17 5.50 12.18 -1.48
CA TYR A 17 4.06 12.44 -1.38
C TYR A 17 3.59 12.57 0.08
N TYR A 18 4.04 11.69 0.97
CA TYR A 18 3.66 11.75 2.39
C TYR A 18 4.33 12.93 3.11
N GLY A 19 5.56 13.28 2.73
CA GLY A 19 6.22 14.50 3.16
C GLY A 19 5.44 15.76 2.77
N ALA A 20 4.92 15.81 1.54
CA ALA A 20 4.09 16.92 1.08
C ALA A 20 2.76 17.02 1.86
N LEU A 21 2.05 15.91 2.08
CA LEU A 21 0.84 15.89 2.91
C LEU A 21 1.13 16.37 4.35
N ALA A 22 2.24 15.93 4.93
CA ALA A 22 2.64 16.37 6.26
C ALA A 22 3.01 17.86 6.29
N ALA A 23 3.61 18.39 5.22
CA ALA A 23 3.91 19.81 5.08
C ALA A 23 2.63 20.65 5.08
N GLU A 24 1.64 20.25 4.28
CA GLU A 24 0.35 20.91 4.18
C GLU A 24 -0.40 20.87 5.52
N ALA A 25 -0.45 19.71 6.19
CA ALA A 25 -1.05 19.58 7.51
C ALA A 25 -0.37 20.48 8.55
N LEU A 26 0.97 20.58 8.51
CA LEU A 26 1.74 21.45 9.39
C LEU A 26 1.43 22.92 9.14
N ALA A 27 1.48 23.36 7.87
CA ALA A 27 1.17 24.73 7.47
C ALA A 27 -0.23 25.15 7.93
N ASN A 28 -1.25 24.31 7.70
CA ASN A 28 -2.62 24.56 8.13
C ASN A 28 -2.75 24.69 9.66
N SER A 29 -2.01 23.87 10.41
CA SER A 29 -2.01 23.90 11.87
C SER A 29 -1.37 25.16 12.43
N ILE A 30 -0.29 25.64 11.78
CA ILE A 30 0.39 26.90 12.13
C ILE A 30 -0.49 28.10 11.82
N ILE A 31 -1.00 28.20 10.59
CA ILE A 31 -1.81 29.34 10.12
C ILE A 31 -3.09 29.48 10.96
N SER A 32 -3.73 28.37 11.33
CA SER A 32 -4.94 28.40 12.16
C SER A 32 -4.69 28.56 13.66
N GLY A 33 -3.43 28.59 14.11
CA GLY A 33 -3.05 28.63 15.54
C GLY A 33 -3.40 27.36 16.33
N ARG A 34 -3.89 26.30 15.66
CA ARG A 34 -4.29 25.03 16.26
C ARG A 34 -3.17 24.00 16.12
N TYR A 35 -2.05 24.23 16.78
CA TYR A 35 -0.88 23.35 16.70
C TYR A 35 -1.18 21.91 17.08
N SER A 36 -2.10 21.73 18.02
CA SER A 36 -2.53 20.41 18.47
C SER A 36 -3.23 19.60 17.39
N SER A 37 -3.62 20.17 16.24
CA SER A 37 -4.31 19.50 15.12
C SER A 37 -3.39 18.80 14.12
N TYR A 38 -2.11 19.20 14.06
CA TYR A 38 -1.11 18.61 13.16
C TYR A 38 -0.97 17.08 13.29
N PRO A 39 -0.77 16.52 14.51
CA PRO A 39 -0.62 15.08 14.65
C PRO A 39 -1.88 14.29 14.26
N GLN A 40 -3.08 14.81 14.49
CA GLN A 40 -4.34 14.14 14.11
C GLN A 40 -4.53 14.19 12.60
N LEU A 41 -4.18 15.30 11.94
CA LEU A 41 -4.19 15.39 10.48
C LEU A 41 -3.21 14.39 9.87
N CYS A 42 -1.98 14.28 10.38
CA CYS A 42 -1.03 13.25 9.94
C CYS A 42 -1.59 11.84 10.14
N LYS A 43 -2.21 11.57 11.30
CA LYS A 43 -2.83 10.28 11.59
C LYS A 43 -3.96 9.92 10.63
N GLN A 44 -4.74 10.90 10.23
CA GLN A 44 -5.84 10.72 9.28
C GLN A 44 -5.35 10.52 7.85
N LEU A 45 -4.35 11.29 7.42
CA LEU A 45 -3.87 11.35 6.04
C LEU A 45 -2.82 10.26 5.71
N ILE A 46 -2.00 9.86 6.68
CA ILE A 46 -0.75 9.11 6.43
C ILE A 46 -0.72 7.78 7.20
N ASP A 47 -1.00 7.80 8.52
CA ASP A 47 -0.71 6.64 9.40
C ASP A 47 -1.47 5.37 9.00
N LYS A 48 -2.72 5.50 8.53
CA LYS A 48 -3.52 4.34 8.08
C LYS A 48 -2.86 3.63 6.91
N GLU A 49 -2.36 4.38 5.93
CA GLU A 49 -1.75 3.78 4.74
C GLU A 49 -0.34 3.26 5.01
N ILE A 50 0.43 3.89 5.90
CA ILE A 50 1.69 3.32 6.39
C ILE A 50 1.41 2.01 7.13
N SER A 51 0.43 1.98 8.03
CA SER A 51 0.10 0.76 8.81
C SER A 51 -0.31 -0.40 7.91
N ARG A 52 -1.19 -0.14 6.92
CA ARG A 52 -1.60 -1.14 5.92
C ARG A 52 -0.44 -1.57 5.04
N GLY A 53 0.39 -0.63 4.59
CA GLY A 53 1.58 -0.93 3.81
C GLY A 53 2.59 -1.79 4.55
N LEU A 54 2.79 -1.54 5.85
CA LEU A 54 3.66 -2.35 6.71
C LEU A 54 3.12 -3.77 6.87
N LEU A 55 1.81 -3.92 7.07
CA LEU A 55 1.18 -5.25 7.10
C LEU A 55 1.37 -5.99 5.77
N LEU A 56 1.09 -5.34 4.64
CA LEU A 56 1.29 -5.94 3.31
C LEU A 56 2.76 -6.32 3.09
N ARG A 57 3.69 -5.48 3.52
CA ARG A 57 5.13 -5.76 3.45
C ARG A 57 5.49 -7.01 4.25
N LYS A 58 5.02 -7.13 5.49
CA LYS A 58 5.23 -8.33 6.31
C LYS A 58 4.72 -9.59 5.61
N ILE A 59 3.52 -9.54 5.03
CA ILE A 59 2.95 -10.69 4.30
C ILE A 59 3.81 -11.02 3.09
N TYR A 60 4.18 -10.02 2.29
CA TYR A 60 5.02 -10.17 1.10
C TYR A 60 6.39 -10.79 1.45
N GLU A 61 7.04 -10.32 2.51
CA GLU A 61 8.35 -10.82 2.97
C GLU A 61 8.28 -12.26 3.52
N LYS A 62 7.08 -12.82 3.74
CA LYS A 62 6.85 -14.20 4.20
C LYS A 62 6.38 -15.17 3.11
N LEU A 63 6.24 -14.71 1.88
CA LEU A 63 5.98 -15.58 0.73
C LEU A 63 7.25 -16.35 0.37
N SER A 64 7.11 -17.65 0.10
CA SER A 64 8.22 -18.43 -0.48
C SER A 64 8.43 -18.08 -1.95
N ASP A 65 9.58 -18.45 -2.52
CA ASP A 65 9.86 -18.26 -3.94
C ASP A 65 8.80 -18.90 -4.84
N ASP A 66 8.30 -20.09 -4.48
CA ASP A 66 7.26 -20.78 -5.25
C ASP A 66 5.89 -20.10 -5.13
N GLU A 67 5.57 -19.54 -3.96
CA GLU A 67 4.36 -18.74 -3.76
C GLU A 67 4.43 -17.41 -4.54
N LEU A 68 5.59 -16.75 -4.54
CA LEU A 68 5.86 -15.57 -5.35
C LEU A 68 5.72 -15.89 -6.84
N ARG A 69 6.32 -16.99 -7.32
CA ARG A 69 6.17 -17.45 -8.72
C ARG A 69 4.70 -17.66 -9.07
N ALA A 70 3.93 -18.35 -8.23
CA ALA A 70 2.51 -18.56 -8.47
C ALA A 70 1.71 -17.25 -8.59
N VAL A 71 2.02 -16.25 -7.74
CA VAL A 71 1.43 -14.91 -7.84
C VAL A 71 1.82 -14.23 -9.15
N PHE A 72 3.09 -14.24 -9.53
CA PHE A 72 3.56 -13.63 -10.78
C PHE A 72 2.98 -14.31 -12.03
N ASP A 73 2.93 -15.63 -12.05
CA ASP A 73 2.35 -16.41 -13.15
C ASP A 73 0.85 -16.12 -13.29
N PHE A 74 0.14 -16.01 -12.17
CA PHE A 74 -1.25 -15.56 -12.17
C PHE A 74 -1.38 -14.18 -12.80
N ILE A 75 -0.63 -13.17 -12.31
CA ILE A 75 -0.69 -11.81 -12.83
C ILE A 75 -0.36 -11.78 -14.34
N LYS A 76 0.66 -12.53 -14.76
CA LYS A 76 1.06 -12.66 -16.18
C LYS A 76 -0.05 -13.28 -17.03
N SER A 77 -0.77 -14.27 -16.51
CA SER A 77 -1.94 -14.86 -17.19
C SER A 77 -3.07 -13.85 -17.41
N LYS A 78 -3.13 -12.78 -16.60
CA LYS A 78 -4.11 -11.69 -16.68
C LYS A 78 -3.62 -10.46 -17.45
N LYS A 79 -2.55 -10.59 -18.25
CA LYS A 79 -1.99 -9.48 -19.05
C LYS A 79 -3.04 -8.72 -19.88
N HIS A 80 -4.06 -9.40 -20.40
CA HIS A 80 -5.15 -8.76 -21.14
C HIS A 80 -6.00 -7.81 -20.27
N ILE A 81 -6.25 -8.15 -19.00
CA ILE A 81 -6.95 -7.29 -18.04
C ILE A 81 -6.09 -6.09 -17.69
N LEU A 82 -4.80 -6.33 -17.45
CA LEU A 82 -3.81 -5.29 -17.13
C LEU A 82 -3.66 -4.29 -18.29
N ASN A 83 -3.58 -4.75 -19.53
CA ASN A 83 -3.47 -3.87 -20.69
C ASN A 83 -4.72 -2.98 -20.89
N LYS A 84 -5.90 -3.48 -20.52
CA LYS A 84 -7.17 -2.76 -20.72
C LYS A 84 -7.50 -1.81 -19.59
N SER A 85 -7.10 -2.13 -18.36
CA SER A 85 -7.60 -1.46 -17.14
C SER A 85 -6.53 -1.18 -16.09
N GLY A 86 -5.28 -1.57 -16.35
CA GLY A 86 -4.16 -1.28 -15.47
C GLY A 86 -3.82 0.20 -15.53
N SER A 87 -3.82 0.84 -14.37
CA SER A 87 -3.27 2.18 -14.19
C SER A 87 -2.00 2.06 -13.37
N PHE A 88 -0.93 2.70 -13.85
CA PHE A 88 0.33 2.77 -13.11
C PHE A 88 0.17 3.67 -11.89
N ASP A 89 -0.44 4.84 -12.04
CA ASP A 89 -0.58 5.81 -10.96
C ASP A 89 -1.73 5.45 -9.99
N GLU A 90 -2.76 4.77 -10.48
CA GLU A 90 -3.92 4.35 -9.68
C GLU A 90 -3.91 2.84 -9.44
N HIS A 91 -2.92 2.36 -8.69
CA HIS A 91 -2.72 0.93 -8.41
C HIS A 91 -3.98 0.21 -7.90
N TYR A 92 -4.87 0.91 -7.18
CA TYR A 92 -6.13 0.32 -6.68
C TYR A 92 -7.04 -0.14 -7.82
N LYS A 93 -7.09 0.58 -8.95
CA LYS A 93 -7.90 0.20 -10.13
C LYS A 93 -7.40 -1.10 -10.72
N THR A 94 -6.09 -1.26 -10.77
CA THR A 94 -5.42 -2.48 -11.23
C THR A 94 -5.70 -3.67 -10.30
N ILE A 95 -5.67 -3.47 -8.98
CA ILE A 95 -6.01 -4.52 -8.01
C ILE A 95 -7.48 -4.93 -8.16
N VAL A 96 -8.40 -3.96 -8.21
CA VAL A 96 -9.84 -4.22 -8.36
C VAL A 96 -10.14 -4.94 -9.68
N SER A 97 -9.48 -4.56 -10.78
CA SER A 97 -9.70 -5.22 -12.07
C SER A 97 -9.23 -6.68 -12.08
N LEU A 98 -8.13 -6.98 -11.39
CA LEU A 98 -7.68 -8.37 -11.19
C LEU A 98 -8.68 -9.18 -10.37
N THR A 99 -9.22 -8.63 -9.27
CA THR A 99 -10.17 -9.34 -8.40
C THR A 99 -11.51 -9.70 -9.07
N LYS A 100 -11.85 -9.10 -10.22
CA LYS A 100 -13.05 -9.46 -10.99
C LYS A 100 -12.96 -10.84 -11.63
N ASP A 101 -11.75 -11.37 -11.81
CA ASP A 101 -11.55 -12.72 -12.31
C ASP A 101 -11.68 -13.73 -11.15
N PRO A 102 -12.61 -14.69 -11.21
CA PRO A 102 -12.81 -15.67 -10.14
C PRO A 102 -11.58 -16.57 -9.91
N LYS A 103 -10.65 -16.68 -10.89
CA LYS A 103 -9.39 -17.40 -10.68
C LYS A 103 -8.48 -16.70 -9.66
N THR A 104 -8.75 -15.46 -9.28
CA THR A 104 -8.01 -14.74 -8.22
C THR A 104 -8.16 -15.41 -6.86
N PHE A 105 -9.28 -16.12 -6.62
CA PHE A 105 -9.49 -16.86 -5.37
C PHE A 105 -8.43 -17.95 -5.13
N PHE A 106 -7.75 -18.41 -6.18
CA PHE A 106 -6.60 -19.32 -6.06
C PHE A 106 -5.45 -18.73 -5.23
N LEU A 107 -5.28 -17.41 -5.21
CA LEU A 107 -4.22 -16.73 -4.44
C LEU A 107 -4.58 -16.51 -2.97
N LEU A 108 -5.87 -16.57 -2.59
CA LEU A 108 -6.29 -16.40 -1.19
C LEU A 108 -5.57 -17.32 -0.19
N PRO A 109 -5.47 -18.65 -0.42
CA PRO A 109 -4.77 -19.52 0.52
C PRO A 109 -3.28 -19.18 0.64
N ILE A 110 -2.64 -18.65 -0.41
CA ILE A 110 -1.25 -18.22 -0.39
C ILE A 110 -1.10 -17.02 0.56
N PHE A 111 -1.88 -15.96 0.33
CA PHE A 111 -1.83 -14.76 1.18
C PHE A 111 -2.28 -15.05 2.62
N PHE A 112 -3.25 -15.94 2.82
CA PHE A 112 -3.68 -16.36 4.15
C PHE A 112 -2.59 -17.12 4.91
N LYS A 113 -1.94 -18.10 4.26
CA LYS A 113 -0.80 -18.82 4.85
C LYS A 113 0.36 -17.88 5.15
N ALA A 114 0.68 -16.97 4.23
CA ALA A 114 1.72 -15.97 4.44
C ALA A 114 1.39 -15.05 5.62
N TYR A 115 0.14 -14.59 5.73
CA TYR A 115 -0.33 -13.82 6.87
C TYR A 115 -0.20 -14.59 8.19
N LEU A 116 -0.57 -15.88 8.25
CA LEU A 116 -0.36 -16.69 9.45
C LEU A 116 1.12 -16.81 9.85
N ARG A 117 2.05 -16.78 8.90
CA ARG A 117 3.51 -16.74 9.18
C ARG A 117 4.01 -15.37 9.68
N THR A 118 3.16 -14.33 9.63
CA THR A 118 3.48 -12.98 10.15
C THR A 118 3.05 -12.76 11.59
N LEU A 119 2.16 -13.63 12.11
CA LEU A 119 1.74 -13.68 13.51
C LEU A 119 2.80 -14.41 14.34
#